data_AF-A0ABD4ZB93-F1
#
_entry.id   AF-A0ABD4ZB93-F1
#
_cell.length_a   1.000
_cell.length_b   1.000
_cell.length_c   1.000
_cell.angle_alpha   90.00
_cell.angle_beta   90.00
_cell.angle_gamma   90.00
#
_symmetry.space_group_name_H-M   'P 1'
#
loop_
_entity.id
_entity.type
_entity.pdbx_description
1 polymer ?
#
loop_
_entity_poly.entity_id
_entity_poly.type
_entity_poly.pdbx_seq_one_letter_code
_entity_poly.pdbx_strand_id
1 'polypeptide(L)'
;YIAHRISFAAYVALGVLLCILAAIPLIGSDLLLSHTVNAQVGKTMGLVFSVAIITVAVAIFIIQSFHGKRYQYLEKEDFETAYGVDSVLKERLERFMPSYVLRTVSGVVLCMVAFIFLIISDIAPKFYQLSSGFFVVVAIALVAAAVYLFVQANIVRSSYYRLLQPKKKTVYPTKIRLFLQAYWLIVVCIYLAYSFITSDWGKSWIVWPLAALTYGVIEVVLKVWRLGKK
;
A
#
# COMPACT_ATOMS: atom_id res chain seq x y z
N TYR A 1 -5.63 -20.51 6.78
CA TYR A 1 -4.87 -19.42 6.11
C TYR A 1 -5.77 -18.24 5.69
N ILE A 2 -6.78 -18.44 4.83
CA ILE A 2 -7.64 -17.35 4.34
C ILE A 2 -8.40 -16.63 5.48
N ALA A 3 -9.01 -17.37 6.41
CA ALA A 3 -9.70 -16.78 7.57
C ALA A 3 -8.78 -15.89 8.42
N HIS A 4 -7.54 -16.35 8.68
CA HIS A 4 -6.54 -15.56 9.39
C HIS A 4 -6.14 -14.29 8.63
N ARG A 5 -6.05 -14.35 7.29
CA ARG A 5 -5.78 -13.17 6.43
C ARG A 5 -6.94 -12.17 6.45
N ILE A 6 -8.19 -12.61 6.60
CA ILE A 6 -9.36 -11.72 6.73
C ILE A 6 -9.30 -10.95 8.05
N SER A 7 -9.01 -11.63 9.17
CA SER A 7 -8.83 -10.96 10.47
C SER A 7 -7.63 -10.01 10.44
N PHE A 8 -6.51 -10.45 9.86
CA PHE A 8 -5.33 -9.60 9.65
C PHE A 8 -5.67 -8.36 8.81
N ALA A 9 -6.45 -8.51 7.73
CA ALA A 9 -6.89 -7.40 6.89
C ALA A 9 -7.71 -6.38 7.66
N ALA A 10 -8.59 -6.83 8.57
CA ALA A 10 -9.39 -5.95 9.41
C ALA A 10 -8.51 -5.12 10.36
N TYR A 11 -7.52 -5.72 11.01
CA TYR A 11 -6.59 -4.99 11.89
C TYR A 11 -5.71 -3.99 11.12
N VAL A 12 -5.23 -4.35 9.92
CA VAL A 12 -4.47 -3.42 9.08
C VAL A 12 -5.37 -2.28 8.59
N ALA A 13 -6.59 -2.57 8.14
CA ALA A 13 -7.55 -1.55 7.74
C ALA A 13 -7.91 -0.62 8.91
N LEU A 14 -8.06 -1.17 10.13
CA LEU A 14 -8.31 -0.42 11.34
C LEU A 14 -7.13 0.51 11.67
N GLY A 15 -5.88 0.03 11.59
CA GLY A 15 -4.71 0.88 11.79
C GLY A 15 -4.65 2.04 10.79
N VAL A 16 -4.95 1.80 9.51
CA VAL A 16 -5.00 2.87 8.49
C VAL A 16 -6.15 3.85 8.77
N LEU A 17 -7.32 3.35 9.19
CA LEU A 17 -8.44 4.19 9.59
C LEU A 17 -8.05 5.10 10.77
N LEU A 18 -7.38 4.57 11.81
CA LEU A 18 -6.92 5.36 12.95
C LEU A 18 -5.93 6.45 12.52
N CYS A 19 -5.02 6.15 11.60
CA CYS A 19 -4.09 7.16 11.06
C CYS A 19 -4.82 8.32 10.37
N ILE A 20 -5.88 8.04 9.60
CA ILE A 20 -6.67 9.08 8.95
C ILE A 20 -7.51 9.85 9.99
N LEU A 21 -8.08 9.14 10.96
CA LEU A 21 -8.86 9.72 12.06
C LEU A 21 -8.01 10.62 12.98
N ALA A 22 -6.70 10.38 13.05
CA ALA A 22 -5.78 11.23 13.79
C ALA A 22 -5.70 12.67 13.25
N ALA A 23 -6.12 12.92 12.00
CA ALA A 23 -6.26 14.29 11.49
C ALA A 23 -7.44 15.05 12.12
N ILE A 24 -8.45 14.34 12.66
CA ILE A 24 -9.65 14.95 13.24
C ILE A 24 -9.33 15.75 14.51
N PRO A 25 -8.62 15.22 15.53
CA PRO A 25 -8.25 16.02 16.71
C PRO A 25 -7.41 17.25 16.37
N LEU A 26 -6.57 17.17 15.34
CA LEU A 26 -5.74 18.29 14.90
C LEU A 26 -6.60 19.44 14.36
N ILE A 27 -7.53 19.15 13.46
CA ILE A 27 -8.38 20.15 12.79
C ILE A 27 -9.59 20.55 13.67
N GLY A 28 -10.15 19.59 14.41
CA GLY A 28 -11.32 19.75 15.26
C GLY A 28 -11.03 20.46 16.58
N SER A 29 -9.78 20.50 17.03
CA SER A 29 -9.41 21.24 18.24
C SER A 29 -9.68 22.75 18.11
N ASP A 30 -9.44 23.33 16.94
CA ASP A 30 -9.78 24.74 16.63
C ASP A 30 -11.31 24.97 16.62
N LEU A 31 -12.09 23.95 16.28
CA LEU A 31 -13.55 24.02 16.23
C LEU A 31 -14.21 23.92 17.62
N LEU A 32 -13.74 22.99 18.46
CA LEU A 32 -14.36 22.65 19.75
C LEU A 32 -13.90 23.55 20.91
N LEU A 33 -12.67 24.08 20.86
CA LEU A 33 -12.05 24.76 21.99
C LEU A 33 -11.93 26.28 21.82
N SER A 34 -12.28 26.82 20.65
CA SER A 34 -12.19 28.25 20.33
C SER A 34 -13.02 29.15 21.23
N HIS A 35 -14.11 28.65 21.82
CA HIS A 35 -14.97 29.42 22.72
C HIS A 35 -14.59 29.30 24.21
N THR A 36 -13.75 28.35 24.61
CA THR A 36 -13.56 27.97 26.02
C THR A 36 -12.11 28.03 26.50
N VAL A 37 -11.14 27.91 25.60
CA VAL A 37 -9.72 27.80 25.96
C VAL A 37 -8.85 28.62 25.02
N ASN A 38 -7.70 29.09 25.50
CA ASN A 38 -6.74 29.83 24.68
C ASN A 38 -6.38 29.02 23.42
N ALA A 39 -6.41 29.64 22.24
CA ALA A 39 -6.23 28.96 20.95
C ALA A 39 -4.93 28.12 20.87
N GLN A 40 -3.87 28.58 21.54
CA GLN A 40 -2.60 27.87 21.61
C GLN A 40 -2.68 26.55 22.42
N VAL A 41 -3.47 26.55 23.49
CA VAL A 41 -3.68 25.37 24.34
C VAL A 41 -4.51 24.33 23.58
N GLY A 42 -5.56 24.77 22.86
CA GLY A 42 -6.39 23.89 22.04
C GLY A 42 -5.60 23.16 20.96
N LYS A 43 -4.77 23.88 20.19
CA LYS A 43 -3.90 23.29 19.15
C LYS A 43 -2.90 22.30 19.73
N THR A 44 -2.30 22.63 20.86
CA THR A 44 -1.33 21.75 21.54
C THR A 44 -2.00 20.46 22.01
N MET A 45 -3.19 20.55 22.61
CA MET A 45 -3.97 19.39 23.03
C MET A 45 -4.36 18.52 21.82
N GLY A 46 -4.84 19.12 20.73
CA GLY A 46 -5.18 18.41 19.50
C GLY A 46 -4.01 17.60 18.95
N LEU A 47 -2.81 18.19 18.93
CA LEU A 47 -1.58 17.51 18.51
C LEU A 47 -1.24 16.31 19.40
N VAL A 48 -1.32 16.46 20.73
CA VAL A 48 -1.04 15.37 21.68
C VAL A 48 -1.98 14.19 21.45
N PHE A 49 -3.28 14.43 21.25
CA PHE A 49 -4.25 13.38 20.94
C PHE A 49 -3.97 12.71 19.59
N SER A 50 -3.65 13.48 18.54
CA SER A 50 -3.28 12.93 17.23
C SER A 50 -2.08 12.00 17.32
N VAL A 51 -1.03 12.40 18.05
CA VAL A 51 0.18 11.58 18.24
C VAL A 51 -0.13 10.30 19.03
N ALA A 52 -0.98 10.37 20.06
CA ALA A 52 -1.41 9.20 20.81
C ALA A 52 -2.14 8.17 19.91
N ILE A 53 -3.05 8.63 19.05
CA ILE A 53 -3.77 7.76 18.10
C ILE A 53 -2.80 7.10 17.11
N ILE A 54 -1.87 7.87 16.54
CA ILE A 54 -0.85 7.35 15.61
C ILE A 54 0.01 6.29 16.30
N THR A 55 0.38 6.52 17.56
CA THR A 55 1.17 5.56 18.35
C THR A 55 0.45 4.22 18.48
N VAL A 56 -0.86 4.24 18.77
CA VAL A 56 -1.69 3.03 18.81
C VAL A 56 -1.77 2.36 17.44
N ALA A 57 -1.96 3.12 16.36
CA ALA A 57 -2.01 2.58 15.00
C ALA A 57 -0.69 1.87 14.60
N VAL A 58 0.45 2.49 14.90
CA VAL A 58 1.78 1.91 14.64
C VAL A 58 1.99 0.63 15.47
N ALA A 59 1.57 0.62 16.74
CA ALA A 59 1.65 -0.59 17.57
C ALA A 59 0.86 -1.74 16.96
N ILE A 60 -0.37 -1.49 16.47
CA ILE A 60 -1.17 -2.48 15.75
C ILE A 60 -0.40 -2.97 14.51
N PHE A 61 0.15 -2.08 13.68
CA PHE A 61 0.92 -2.49 12.50
C PHE A 61 2.13 -3.37 12.84
N ILE A 62 2.85 -3.06 13.92
CA ILE A 62 4.00 -3.84 14.37
C ILE A 62 3.55 -5.23 14.82
N ILE A 63 2.54 -5.34 15.69
CA ILE A 63 2.03 -6.62 16.20
C ILE A 63 1.56 -7.50 15.04
N GLN A 64 0.85 -6.91 14.08
CA GLN A 64 0.36 -7.62 12.90
C GLN A 64 1.53 -8.05 11.99
N SER A 65 2.53 -7.20 11.77
CA SER A 65 3.73 -7.54 10.99
C SER A 65 4.46 -8.75 11.59
N PHE A 66 4.60 -8.83 12.91
CA PHE A 66 5.18 -9.99 13.59
C PHE A 66 4.34 -11.26 13.45
N HIS A 67 3.01 -11.19 13.60
CA HIS A 67 2.14 -12.34 13.34
C HIS A 67 2.16 -12.79 11.87
N GLY A 68 2.39 -11.85 10.93
CA GLY A 68 2.57 -12.14 9.51
C GLY A 68 3.84 -12.95 9.21
N LYS A 69 4.94 -12.72 9.95
CA LYS A 69 6.21 -13.46 9.78
C LYS A 69 6.06 -14.97 10.00
N ARG A 70 5.14 -15.39 10.87
CA ARG A 70 4.85 -16.82 11.13
C ARG A 70 4.25 -17.54 9.91
N TYR A 71 3.63 -16.81 8.99
CA TYR A 71 3.10 -17.34 7.72
C TYR A 71 4.02 -17.10 6.52
N GLN A 72 5.16 -16.43 6.72
CA GLN A 72 6.16 -16.21 5.68
C GLN A 72 6.80 -17.54 5.20
N TYR A 73 6.71 -18.59 6.01
CA TYR A 73 7.10 -19.97 5.65
C TYR A 73 6.21 -20.55 4.53
N LEU A 74 4.88 -20.36 4.58
CA LEU A 74 3.99 -20.70 3.46
C LEU A 74 4.22 -19.81 2.23
N GLU A 75 4.88 -18.67 2.40
CA GLU A 75 5.22 -17.75 1.32
C GLU A 75 6.56 -18.12 0.64
N LYS A 76 7.45 -18.78 1.37
CA LYS A 76 8.81 -19.19 0.95
C LYS A 76 8.92 -20.64 0.51
N GLU A 77 8.07 -21.54 0.99
CA GLU A 77 8.03 -22.92 0.50
C GLU A 77 7.21 -23.01 -0.80
N ASP A 78 7.78 -23.74 -1.76
CA ASP A 78 7.06 -24.16 -2.96
C ASP A 78 6.03 -25.22 -2.54
N PHE A 79 4.84 -24.77 -2.14
CA PHE A 79 3.69 -25.66 -2.09
C PHE A 79 3.38 -26.06 -3.54
N GLU A 80 3.69 -27.29 -3.90
CA GLU A 80 3.00 -27.96 -5.01
C GLU A 80 1.54 -28.10 -4.58
N THR A 81 0.70 -27.14 -4.98
CA THR A 81 -0.74 -27.33 -4.88
C THR A 81 -1.08 -28.56 -5.71
N ALA A 82 -1.57 -29.61 -5.05
CA ALA A 82 -2.08 -30.79 -5.73
C ALA A 82 -3.07 -30.34 -6.82
N TYR A 83 -2.86 -30.85 -8.04
CA TYR A 83 -3.72 -30.62 -9.20
C TYR A 83 -5.19 -30.82 -8.78
N GLY A 84 -5.99 -29.75 -8.75
CA GLY A 84 -7.41 -29.79 -8.38
C GLY A 84 -7.87 -28.79 -7.30
N VAL A 85 -6.96 -28.17 -6.54
CA VAL A 85 -7.34 -27.16 -5.51
C VAL A 85 -7.52 -25.75 -6.11
N ASP A 86 -6.91 -25.49 -7.28
CA ASP A 86 -6.99 -24.20 -7.99
C ASP A 86 -8.40 -23.90 -8.52
N SER A 87 -9.14 -24.91 -8.95
CA SER A 87 -10.52 -24.76 -9.42
C SER A 87 -11.45 -24.37 -8.26
N VAL A 88 -11.29 -24.99 -7.10
CA VAL A 88 -12.05 -24.66 -5.87
C VAL A 88 -11.72 -23.25 -5.38
N LEU A 89 -10.47 -22.81 -5.46
CA LEU A 89 -10.09 -21.44 -5.12
C LEU A 89 -10.62 -20.42 -6.12
N LYS A 90 -10.61 -20.74 -7.42
CA LYS A 90 -11.16 -19.89 -8.47
C LYS A 90 -12.66 -19.69 -8.28
N GLU A 91 -13.39 -20.76 -7.97
CA GLU A 91 -14.82 -20.68 -7.68
C GLU A 91 -15.10 -19.82 -6.43
N ARG A 92 -14.29 -19.96 -5.37
CA ARG A 92 -14.41 -19.10 -4.17
C ARG A 92 -14.07 -17.64 -4.46
N LEU A 93 -13.09 -17.36 -5.32
CA LEU A 93 -12.79 -16.01 -5.76
C LEU A 93 -13.96 -15.43 -6.56
N GLU A 94 -14.53 -16.18 -7.50
CA GLU A 94 -15.67 -15.75 -8.31
C GLU A 94 -16.90 -15.44 -7.44
N ARG A 95 -17.19 -16.25 -6.41
CA ARG A 95 -18.24 -15.95 -5.43
C ARG A 95 -17.93 -14.70 -4.57
N PHE A 96 -16.65 -14.40 -4.32
CA PHE A 96 -16.24 -13.22 -3.54
C PHE A 96 -16.20 -11.93 -4.36
N MET A 97 -15.94 -12.01 -5.68
CA MET A 97 -15.90 -10.87 -6.60
C MET A 97 -17.10 -9.91 -6.50
N PRO A 98 -18.38 -10.35 -6.47
CA PRO A 98 -19.51 -9.43 -6.33
C PRO A 98 -19.45 -8.63 -5.02
N SER A 99 -19.11 -9.27 -3.91
CA SER A 99 -18.93 -8.60 -2.61
C SER A 99 -17.75 -7.62 -2.62
N TYR A 100 -16.66 -7.96 -3.32
CA TYR A 100 -15.52 -7.05 -3.52
C TYR A 100 -15.92 -5.81 -4.33
N VAL A 101 -16.68 -6.00 -5.42
CA VAL A 101 -17.15 -4.89 -6.25
C VAL A 101 -18.07 -3.98 -5.44
N LEU A 102 -19.05 -4.53 -4.71
CA LEU A 102 -19.94 -3.73 -3.87
C LEU A 102 -19.19 -2.88 -2.83
N ARG A 103 -18.20 -3.45 -2.14
CA ARG A 103 -17.36 -2.71 -1.16
C ARG A 103 -16.49 -1.65 -1.83
N THR A 104 -16.01 -1.91 -3.04
CA THR A 104 -15.20 -0.95 -3.79
C THR A 104 -16.07 0.21 -4.29
N VAL A 105 -17.23 -0.09 -4.86
CA VAL A 105 -18.19 0.92 -5.33
C VAL A 105 -18.68 1.77 -4.16
N SER A 106 -19.04 1.18 -3.02
CA SER A 106 -19.44 1.95 -1.84
C SER A 106 -18.32 2.86 -1.32
N GLY A 107 -17.07 2.39 -1.31
CA GLY A 107 -15.91 3.22 -0.97
C GLY A 107 -15.73 4.40 -1.92
N VAL A 108 -15.86 4.19 -3.24
CA VAL A 108 -15.75 5.25 -4.26
C VAL A 108 -16.88 6.28 -4.09
N VAL A 109 -18.11 5.82 -3.85
CA VAL A 109 -19.26 6.72 -3.61
C VAL A 109 -19.03 7.57 -2.36
N LEU A 110 -18.55 6.97 -1.25
CA LEU A 110 -18.20 7.72 -0.04
C LEU A 110 -17.11 8.78 -0.30
N CYS A 111 -16.10 8.47 -1.10
CA CYS A 111 -15.07 9.44 -1.48
C CYS A 111 -15.64 10.61 -2.30
N MET A 112 -16.55 10.33 -3.23
CA MET A 112 -17.20 11.39 -4.01
C MET A 112 -18.08 12.28 -3.12
N VAL A 113 -18.81 11.69 -2.17
CA VAL A 113 -19.59 12.45 -1.18
C VAL A 113 -18.67 13.30 -0.30
N ALA A 114 -17.52 12.77 0.15
CA ALA A 114 -16.54 13.53 0.92
C ALA A 114 -15.99 14.73 0.12
N PHE A 115 -15.74 14.56 -1.18
CA PHE A 115 -15.30 15.65 -2.05
C PHE A 115 -16.35 16.76 -2.17
N ILE A 116 -17.63 16.40 -2.27
CA ILE A 116 -18.74 17.37 -2.24
C ILE A 116 -18.74 18.16 -0.92
N PHE A 117 -18.56 17.49 0.22
CA PHE A 117 -18.48 18.17 1.52
C PHE A 117 -17.28 19.14 1.61
N LEU A 118 -16.14 18.78 1.02
CA LEU A 118 -14.98 19.69 0.96
C LEU A 118 -15.26 20.93 0.12
N ILE A 119 -15.94 20.79 -1.03
CA ILE A 119 -16.34 21.95 -1.85
C ILE A 119 -17.30 22.86 -1.07
N ILE A 120 -18.27 22.27 -0.37
CA ILE A 120 -19.25 23.01 0.45
C ILE A 120 -18.55 23.74 1.60
N SER A 121 -17.45 23.22 2.13
CA SER A 121 -16.73 23.79 3.28
C SER A 121 -16.21 25.23 3.05
N ASP A 122 -15.95 25.61 1.81
CA ASP A 122 -15.48 26.97 1.45
C ASP A 122 -16.64 27.97 1.28
N ILE A 123 -17.83 27.46 0.94
CA ILE A 123 -18.99 28.28 0.59
C ILE A 123 -19.94 28.45 1.79
N ALA A 124 -20.21 27.37 2.52
CA ALA A 124 -21.18 27.30 3.61
C ALA A 124 -20.95 28.24 4.80
N PRO A 125 -19.70 28.53 5.24
CA PRO A 125 -19.45 29.41 6.39
C PRO A 125 -19.99 30.83 6.18
N LYS A 126 -20.09 31.28 4.92
CA LYS A 126 -20.59 32.61 4.54
C LYS A 126 -22.11 32.74 4.69
N PHE A 127 -22.84 31.62 4.68
CA PHE A 127 -24.31 31.61 4.70
C PHE A 127 -24.89 31.16 6.05
N TYR A 128 -24.23 30.22 6.74
CA TYR A 128 -24.81 29.54 7.90
C TYR A 128 -24.08 29.81 9.23
N GLN A 129 -23.05 30.67 9.26
CA GLN A 129 -22.18 30.91 10.44
C GLN A 129 -21.57 29.64 11.06
N LEU A 130 -21.64 28.50 10.36
CA LEU A 130 -21.04 27.25 10.79
C LEU A 130 -19.54 27.29 10.48
N SER A 131 -18.72 26.95 11.46
CA SER A 131 -17.26 26.96 11.29
C SER A 131 -16.85 25.98 10.19
N SER A 132 -15.98 26.43 9.28
CA SER A 132 -15.48 25.69 8.11
C SER A 132 -14.88 24.33 8.49
N GLY A 133 -14.35 24.20 9.70
CA GLY A 133 -13.76 22.97 10.22
C GLY A 133 -14.74 21.80 10.34
N PHE A 134 -16.05 22.04 10.54
CA PHE A 134 -17.02 20.95 10.71
C PHE A 134 -17.14 20.08 9.45
N PHE A 135 -17.28 20.71 8.28
CA PHE A 135 -17.38 20.00 7.00
C PHE A 135 -16.11 19.22 6.67
N VAL A 136 -14.94 19.77 7.02
CA VAL A 136 -13.64 19.09 6.83
C VAL A 136 -13.55 17.86 7.71
N VAL A 137 -13.98 17.92 8.97
CA VAL A 137 -14.00 16.77 9.89
C VAL A 137 -14.92 15.66 9.37
N VAL A 138 -16.12 16.01 8.88
CA VAL A 138 -17.05 15.05 8.28
C VAL A 138 -16.44 14.39 7.03
N ALA A 139 -15.80 15.18 6.16
CA ALA A 139 -15.13 14.66 4.98
C ALA A 139 -14.01 13.67 5.34
N ILE A 140 -13.18 13.98 6.34
CA ILE A 140 -12.12 13.09 6.81
C ILE A 140 -12.69 11.77 7.36
N ALA A 141 -13.78 11.81 8.11
CA ALA A 141 -14.45 10.61 8.61
C ALA A 141 -14.99 9.72 7.47
N LEU A 142 -15.58 10.31 6.43
CA LEU A 142 -16.04 9.60 5.24
C LEU A 142 -14.87 8.97 4.46
N VAL A 143 -13.77 9.71 4.29
CA VAL A 143 -12.55 9.20 3.65
C VAL A 143 -11.96 8.04 4.47
N ALA A 144 -11.92 8.14 5.80
CA ALA A 144 -11.43 7.08 6.66
C ALA A 144 -12.26 5.78 6.50
N ALA A 145 -13.59 5.91 6.44
CA ALA A 145 -14.49 4.79 6.20
C ALA A 145 -14.30 4.17 4.81
N ALA A 146 -14.14 4.99 3.76
CA ALA A 146 -13.87 4.53 2.40
C ALA A 146 -12.54 3.75 2.31
N VAL A 147 -11.48 4.29 2.91
CA VAL A 147 -10.16 3.64 2.92
C VAL A 147 -10.19 2.32 3.69
N TYR A 148 -10.93 2.25 4.80
CA TYR A 148 -11.13 0.98 5.52
C TYR A 148 -11.73 -0.11 4.62
N LEU A 149 -12.78 0.23 3.86
CA LEU A 149 -13.40 -0.69 2.91
C LEU A 149 -12.42 -1.12 1.81
N PHE A 150 -11.65 -0.17 1.26
CA PHE A 150 -10.65 -0.46 0.24
C PHE A 150 -9.54 -1.38 0.75
N VAL A 151 -8.95 -1.09 1.91
CA VAL A 151 -7.85 -1.89 2.46
C VAL A 151 -8.33 -3.30 2.78
N GLN A 152 -9.50 -3.45 3.39
CA GLN A 152 -10.05 -4.77 3.70
C GLN A 152 -10.33 -5.56 2.41
N ALA A 153 -10.96 -4.95 1.41
CA ALA A 153 -11.28 -5.60 0.13
C ALA A 153 -10.02 -6.02 -0.64
N ASN A 154 -9.02 -5.14 -0.70
CA ASN A 154 -7.77 -5.37 -1.44
C ASN A 154 -6.89 -6.44 -0.80
N ILE A 155 -6.75 -6.49 0.54
CA ILE A 155 -5.95 -7.52 1.19
C ILE A 155 -6.56 -8.91 0.97
N VAL A 156 -7.89 -9.02 1.03
CA VAL A 156 -8.59 -10.29 0.78
C VAL A 156 -8.41 -10.71 -0.67
N ARG A 157 -8.64 -9.80 -1.64
CA ARG A 157 -8.41 -10.05 -3.07
C ARG A 157 -6.96 -10.47 -3.34
N SER A 158 -5.98 -9.73 -2.82
CA SER A 158 -4.55 -10.03 -2.96
C SER A 158 -4.19 -11.42 -2.41
N SER A 159 -4.84 -11.84 -1.32
CA SER A 159 -4.64 -13.17 -0.76
C SER A 159 -5.10 -14.27 -1.71
N TYR A 160 -6.24 -14.12 -2.39
CA TYR A 160 -6.70 -15.07 -3.41
C TYR A 160 -5.79 -15.07 -4.64
N TYR A 161 -5.44 -13.90 -5.18
CA TYR A 161 -4.54 -13.82 -6.35
C TYR A 161 -3.15 -14.41 -6.07
N ARG A 162 -2.61 -14.26 -4.85
CA ARG A 162 -1.34 -14.89 -4.49
C ARG A 162 -1.39 -16.41 -4.41
N LEU A 163 -2.55 -16.98 -4.11
CA LEU A 163 -2.76 -18.43 -4.10
C LEU A 163 -3.04 -18.96 -5.51
N LEU A 164 -3.70 -18.17 -6.37
CA LEU A 164 -4.04 -18.52 -7.74
C LEU A 164 -2.91 -18.23 -8.75
N GLN A 165 -1.93 -17.39 -8.40
CA GLN A 165 -0.78 -17.16 -9.26
C GLN A 165 0.05 -18.43 -9.31
N PRO A 166 0.21 -19.07 -10.49
CA PRO A 166 1.22 -20.09 -10.63
C PRO A 166 2.55 -19.40 -10.37
N LYS A 167 3.21 -19.71 -9.25
CA LYS A 167 4.57 -19.25 -8.97
C LYS A 167 5.54 -19.94 -9.93
N LYS A 168 5.44 -19.67 -11.23
CA LYS A 168 6.57 -19.79 -12.15
C LYS A 168 7.52 -18.62 -11.87
N LYS A 169 8.09 -18.57 -10.66
CA LYS A 169 9.39 -17.92 -10.54
C LYS A 169 10.29 -18.76 -11.41
N THR A 170 10.82 -18.18 -12.49
CA THR A 170 11.94 -18.79 -13.20
C THR A 170 13.10 -18.77 -12.22
N VAL A 171 13.17 -19.76 -11.32
CA VAL A 171 14.27 -19.91 -10.38
C VAL A 171 15.51 -20.07 -11.23
N TYR A 172 16.28 -19.00 -11.35
CA TYR A 172 17.57 -19.05 -12.01
C TYR A 172 18.46 -19.91 -11.12
N PRO A 173 19.20 -20.89 -11.66
CA PRO A 173 20.23 -21.57 -10.88
C PRO A 173 21.14 -20.53 -10.23
N THR A 174 21.64 -20.84 -9.03
CA THR A 174 22.38 -19.89 -8.17
C THR A 174 23.48 -19.14 -8.92
N LYS A 175 24.15 -19.82 -9.88
CA LYS A 175 25.18 -19.24 -10.76
C LYS A 175 24.66 -18.09 -11.65
N ILE A 176 23.49 -18.25 -12.27
CA ILE A 176 22.89 -17.21 -13.13
C ILE A 176 22.39 -16.04 -12.29
N ARG A 177 21.87 -16.31 -11.08
CA ARG A 177 21.48 -15.26 -10.14
C ARG A 177 22.68 -14.42 -9.68
N LEU A 178 23.79 -15.08 -9.34
CA LEU A 178 25.06 -14.42 -9.02
C LEU A 178 25.58 -13.60 -10.20
N PHE A 179 25.47 -14.11 -11.43
CA PHE A 179 25.87 -13.39 -12.63
C PHE A 179 25.03 -12.12 -12.86
N LEU A 180 23.70 -12.20 -12.74
CA LEU A 180 22.81 -11.03 -12.82
C LEU A 180 23.12 -9.99 -11.74
N GLN A 181 23.46 -10.44 -10.53
CA GLN A 181 23.84 -9.55 -9.44
C GLN A 181 25.21 -8.89 -9.69
N ALA A 182 26.18 -9.66 -10.18
CA ALA A 182 27.50 -9.16 -10.56
C ALA A 182 27.41 -8.16 -11.72
N TYR A 183 26.53 -8.40 -12.69
CA TYR A 183 26.27 -7.48 -13.80
C TYR A 183 25.91 -6.07 -13.31
N TRP A 184 25.00 -5.94 -12.34
CA TRP A 184 24.65 -4.63 -11.77
C TRP A 184 25.81 -3.97 -11.04
N LEU A 185 26.63 -4.74 -10.32
CA LEU A 185 27.83 -4.20 -9.67
C LEU A 185 28.86 -3.70 -10.69
N ILE A 186 29.02 -4.41 -11.81
CA ILE A 186 29.91 -3.99 -12.91
C ILE A 186 29.39 -2.71 -13.56
N VAL A 187 28.09 -2.60 -13.83
CA VAL A 187 27.47 -1.37 -14.38
C VAL A 187 27.72 -0.18 -13.45
N VAL A 188 27.55 -0.36 -12.14
CA VAL A 188 27.83 0.69 -11.15
C VAL A 188 29.31 1.07 -11.15
N CYS A 189 30.23 0.10 -11.24
CA CYS A 189 31.67 0.38 -11.33
C CYS A 189 32.01 1.15 -12.61
N ILE A 190 31.46 0.77 -13.76
CA ILE A 190 31.66 1.46 -15.05
C ILE A 190 31.10 2.89 -14.98
N TYR A 191 29.89 3.06 -14.43
CA TYR A 191 29.28 4.36 -14.23
C TYR A 191 30.15 5.27 -13.36
N LEU A 192 30.60 4.77 -12.21
CA LEU A 192 31.45 5.54 -11.29
C LEU A 192 32.80 5.87 -11.92
N ALA A 193 33.48 4.91 -12.55
CA ALA A 193 34.76 5.14 -13.21
C ALA A 193 34.65 6.19 -14.33
N TYR A 194 33.63 6.06 -15.18
CA TYR A 194 33.34 7.03 -16.25
C TYR A 194 33.04 8.42 -15.68
N SER A 195 32.19 8.51 -14.65
CA SER A 195 31.75 9.78 -14.06
C SER A 195 32.88 10.49 -13.31
N PHE A 196 33.81 9.76 -12.67
CA PHE A 196 34.98 10.36 -12.02
C PHE A 196 36.05 10.83 -13.01
N ILE A 197 36.29 10.09 -14.10
CA ILE A 197 37.31 10.46 -15.10
C ILE A 197 36.86 11.69 -15.91
N THR A 198 35.59 11.71 -16.32
CA THR A 198 35.07 12.78 -17.19
C THR A 198 34.50 13.98 -16.42
N SER A 199 34.25 13.83 -15.11
CA SER A 199 33.57 14.84 -14.27
C SER A 199 32.23 15.35 -14.83
N ASP A 200 31.67 14.65 -15.82
CA ASP A 200 30.56 15.10 -16.66
C ASP A 200 29.25 14.40 -16.23
N TRP A 201 28.85 14.69 -14.99
CA TRP A 201 27.67 14.10 -14.34
C TRP A 201 26.34 14.35 -15.08
N GLY A 202 26.30 15.35 -15.96
CA GLY A 202 25.13 15.67 -16.79
C GLY A 202 24.86 14.66 -17.92
N LYS A 203 25.88 13.93 -18.40
CA LYS A 203 25.74 12.93 -19.48
C LYS A 203 25.94 11.49 -19.01
N SER A 204 26.61 11.28 -17.88
CA SER A 204 26.91 9.94 -17.35
C SER A 204 25.65 9.12 -17.00
N TRP A 205 24.50 9.77 -16.79
CA TRP A 205 23.22 9.09 -16.54
C TRP A 205 22.77 8.17 -17.69
N ILE A 206 23.23 8.39 -18.94
CA ILE A 206 22.89 7.58 -20.12
C ILE A 206 23.26 6.09 -19.95
N VAL A 207 24.21 5.78 -19.07
CA VAL A 207 24.60 4.38 -18.74
C VAL A 207 23.43 3.59 -18.14
N TRP A 208 22.53 4.22 -17.37
CA TRP A 208 21.42 3.54 -16.71
C TRP A 208 20.37 3.00 -17.69
N PRO A 209 19.84 3.78 -18.66
CA PRO A 209 18.98 3.25 -19.71
C PRO A 209 19.62 2.13 -20.53
N LEU A 210 20.91 2.26 -20.89
CA LEU A 210 21.66 1.24 -21.62
C LEU A 210 21.79 -0.07 -20.82
N ALA A 211 22.05 0.03 -19.52
CA ALA A 211 22.11 -1.11 -18.62
C ALA A 211 20.75 -1.81 -18.49
N ALA A 212 19.66 -1.04 -18.33
CA ALA A 212 18.31 -1.61 -18.27
C ALA A 212 17.94 -2.35 -19.56
N LEU A 213 18.30 -1.80 -20.72
CA LEU A 213 18.03 -2.41 -22.03
C LEU A 213 18.78 -3.74 -22.18
N THR A 214 20.08 -3.74 -21.89
CA THR A 214 20.92 -4.95 -22.01
C THR A 214 20.54 -6.02 -20.98
N TYR A 215 20.14 -5.63 -19.77
CA TYR A 215 19.57 -6.54 -18.77
C TYR A 215 18.28 -7.19 -19.28
N GLY A 216 17.38 -6.42 -19.90
CA GLY A 216 16.16 -6.95 -20.51
C GLY A 216 16.43 -7.96 -21.63
N VAL A 217 17.41 -7.69 -22.49
CA VAL A 217 17.84 -8.63 -23.54
C VAL A 217 18.39 -9.92 -22.94
N ILE A 218 19.24 -9.83 -21.91
CA ILE A 218 19.80 -10.99 -21.20
C ILE A 218 18.67 -11.85 -20.61
N GLU A 219 17.66 -11.25 -19.98
CA GLU A 219 16.53 -12.01 -19.43
C GLU A 219 15.72 -12.73 -20.51
N VAL A 220 15.45 -12.08 -21.66
CA VAL A 220 14.72 -12.70 -22.77
C VAL A 220 15.50 -13.89 -23.35
N VAL A 221 16.81 -13.72 -23.60
CA VAL A 221 17.67 -14.80 -24.11
C VAL A 221 17.74 -15.97 -23.13
N LEU A 222 17.93 -15.70 -21.84
CA LEU A 222 17.95 -16.74 -20.81
C LEU A 222 16.61 -17.49 -20.69
N LYS A 223 15.49 -16.80 -20.95
CA LYS A 223 14.16 -17.40 -20.94
C LYS A 223 13.93 -18.29 -22.16
N VAL A 224 14.33 -17.83 -23.35
CA VAL A 224 14.26 -18.60 -24.60
C VAL A 224 15.17 -19.83 -24.55
N TRP A 225 16.42 -19.67 -24.10
CA TRP A 225 17.37 -20.79 -23.97
C TRP A 225 16.87 -21.88 -23.00
N ARG A 226 16.16 -21.49 -21.94
CA ARG A 226 15.52 -22.46 -21.03
C ARG A 226 14.27 -23.12 -21.60
N LEU A 227 13.52 -22.44 -22.47
CA LEU A 227 12.35 -23.01 -23.12
C LEU A 227 12.74 -24.07 -24.17
N GLY A 228 13.88 -23.92 -24.85
CA GLY A 228 14.40 -24.90 -25.81
C GLY A 228 15.10 -26.13 -25.19
N LYS A 229 15.22 -26.19 -23.86
CA LYS A 229 15.79 -27.32 -23.10
C LYS A 229 14.73 -28.18 -22.38
N LYS A 230 13.45 -27.80 -22.48
CA LYS A 230 12.31 -28.61 -22.06
C LYS A 230 11.77 -29.36 -23.26
#